data_AF-A0A7C1N397-F1
#
_entry.id   AF-A0A7C1N397-F1
#
_cell.length_a   1.000
_cell.length_b   1.000
_cell.length_c   1.000
_cell.angle_alpha   90.00
_cell.angle_beta   90.00
_cell.angle_gamma   90.00
#
_symmetry.space_group_name_H-M   'P 1'
#
loop_
_entity.id
_entity.type
_entity.pdbx_description
1 polymer ?
#
loop_
_entity_poly.entity_id
_entity_poly.type
_entity_poly.pdbx_seq_one_letter_code
_entity_poly.pdbx_strand_id
1 'polypeptide(L)' 'SLVLAGLIASGETIINEVEHLDRGYEKLEGKLKSLGAHIERIKE' A
#
# COMPACT_ATOMS: atom_id res chain seq x y z
N SER A 1 11.18 0.89 -0.04
CA SER A 1 9.75 0.67 0.30
C SER A 1 8.92 1.18 -0.88
N LEU A 2 8.39 0.27 -1.71
CA LEU A 2 7.64 0.63 -2.93
C LEU A 2 6.34 1.40 -2.62
N VAL A 3 5.76 1.18 -1.44
CA VAL A 3 4.55 1.86 -0.98
C VAL A 3 4.74 3.38 -0.94
N LEU A 4 5.85 3.86 -0.38
CA LEU A 4 6.13 5.31 -0.33
C LEU A 4 6.36 5.90 -1.72
N ALA A 5 6.99 5.14 -2.63
CA ALA A 5 7.18 5.57 -4.01
C ALA A 5 5.82 5.68 -4.73
N GLY A 6 4.93 4.71 -4.54
CA GLY A 6 3.57 4.74 -5.10
C GLY A 6 2.71 5.91 -4.59
N LEU A 7 2.89 6.32 -3.34
CA LEU A 7 2.18 7.48 -2.77
C LEU A 7 2.62 8.83 -3.35
N ILE A 8 3.84 8.93 -3.90
CA ILE A 8 4.39 10.15 -4.49
C ILE A 8 4.27 10.12 -6.02
N ALA A 9 4.16 8.94 -6.62
CA ALA A 9 4.08 8.77 -8.06
C ALA A 9 2.83 9.44 -8.64
N SER A 10 2.99 10.00 -9.84
CA SER A 10 1.86 10.50 -10.61
C SER A 10 1.07 9.33 -11.21
N GLY A 11 -0.26 9.38 -11.09
CA GLY A 11 -1.14 8.35 -11.63
C GLY A 11 -1.41 7.22 -10.64
N GLU A 12 -1.71 6.02 -11.15
CA GLU A 12 -2.02 4.84 -10.36
C GLU A 12 -0.83 3.90 -10.29
N THR A 13 -0.53 3.39 -9.08
CA THR A 13 0.54 2.41 -8.87
C THR A 13 -0.06 1.11 -8.35
N ILE A 14 0.18 0.01 -9.08
CA ILE A 14 -0.19 -1.34 -8.65
C ILE A 14 1.06 -2.04 -8.10
N ILE A 15 0.96 -2.52 -6.86
CA ILE A 15 2.04 -3.26 -6.19
C ILE A 15 1.59 -4.71 -5.99
N ASN A 16 2.30 -5.65 -6.60
CA ASN A 16 2.05 -7.08 -6.49
C ASN A 16 2.87 -7.72 -5.34
N GLU A 17 2.54 -8.96 -4.99
CA GLU A 17 3.25 -9.76 -3.97
C GLU A 17 3.37 -9.08 -2.58
N VAL A 18 2.28 -8.43 -2.14
CA VAL A 18 2.23 -7.69 -0.86
C VAL A 18 2.23 -8.58 0.39
N GLU A 19 2.33 -9.90 0.25
CA GLU A 19 2.34 -10.87 1.36
C GLU A 19 3.51 -10.65 2.33
N HIS A 20 4.64 -10.18 1.81
CA HIS A 20 5.82 -9.84 2.61
C HIS A 20 5.59 -8.60 3.48
N LEU A 21 4.71 -7.69 3.06
CA LEU A 21 4.33 -6.52 3.86
C LEU A 21 3.46 -6.95 5.05
N ASP A 22 2.56 -7.90 4.85
CA ASP A 22 1.65 -8.37 5.91
C ASP A 22 2.41 -9.04 7.07
N ARG A 23 3.50 -9.75 6.77
CA ARG A 23 4.36 -10.39 7.80
C ARG A 23 5.12 -9.39 8.68
N GLY A 24 5.46 -8.22 8.15
CA GLY A 24 6.25 -7.20 8.85
C GLY A 24 5.46 -5.99 9.35
N TYR A 25 4.26 -5.76 8.81
CA TYR A 25 3.45 -4.59 9.07
C TYR A 25 1.98 -4.95 9.19
N GLU A 26 1.54 -5.19 10.43
CA GLU A 26 0.14 -5.45 10.71
C GLU A 26 -0.72 -4.26 10.25
N LYS A 27 -1.67 -4.54 9.35
CA LYS A 27 -2.68 -3.59 8.83
C LYS A 27 -2.08 -2.30 8.28
N LEU A 28 -0.98 -2.38 7.54
CA LEU A 28 -0.33 -1.21 6.95
C LEU A 28 -1.31 -0.35 6.14
N GLU A 29 -2.13 -0.97 5.30
CA GLU A 29 -3.17 -0.30 4.51
C GLU A 29 -4.13 0.54 5.37
N GLY A 30 -4.56 0.01 6.52
CA GLY A 30 -5.47 0.71 7.43
C GLY A 30 -4.80 1.91 8.08
N LYS A 31 -3.52 1.77 8.46
CA LYS A 31 -2.73 2.88 9.00
C LYS A 31 -2.54 3.98 7.96
N LEU A 32 -2.15 3.62 6.73
CA LEU A 32 -1.98 4.58 5.65
C LEU A 32 -3.29 5.30 5.30
N LYS A 33 -4.42 4.56 5.22
CA LYS A 33 -5.75 5.15 5.05
C LYS A 33 -6.10 6.15 6.16
N SER A 34 -5.79 5.82 7.42
CA SER A 34 -6.04 6.73 8.55
C SER A 34 -5.24 8.03 8.48
N LEU A 35 -4.13 8.03 7.74
CA LEU A 35 -3.30 9.21 7.45
C LEU A 35 -3.73 9.93 6.16
N GLY A 36 -4.79 9.48 5.48
CA GLY A 36 -5.32 10.08 4.26
C GLY A 36 -4.79 9.50 2.95
N ALA A 37 -4.04 8.40 2.99
CA ALA A 37 -3.59 7.75 1.77
C ALA A 37 -4.76 7.12 0.99
N HIS A 38 -4.81 7.36 -0.32
CA HIS A 38 -5.73 6.70 -1.23
C HIS A 38 -5.11 5.38 -1.71
N ILE A 39 -5.42 4.29 -1.02
CA ILE A 39 -4.90 2.96 -1.31
C ILE A 39 -6.02 1.94 -1.16
N GLU A 40 -6.01 0.89 -1.97
CA GLU A 40 -6.93 -0.23 -1.84
C GLU A 40 -6.20 -1.56 -2.01
N ARG A 41 -6.71 -2.59 -1.35
CA ARG A 41 -6.24 -3.96 -1.55
C ARG A 41 -7.18 -4.64 -2.53
N ILE A 42 -6.66 -4.94 -3.70
CA ILE A 42 -7.32 -5.74 -4.72
C ILE A 42 -6.99 -7.21 -4.49
N LYS A 43 -7.98 -8.09 -4.64
CA LYS A 43 -7.78 -9.53 -4.78
C LYS A 43 -8.01 -9.85 -6.24
N GLU A 44 -7.01 -10.45 -6.88
CA GLU A 44 -7.19 -11.09 -8.19
C GLU A 44 -8.06 -12.35 -8.05
#